data_AF-A0A370NK96-F1
#
_entry.id   AF-A0A370NK96-F1
#
_cell.length_a   1.000
_cell.length_b   1.000
_cell.length_c   1.000
_cell.angle_alpha   90.00
_cell.angle_beta   90.00
_cell.angle_gamma   90.00
#
_symmetry.space_group_name_H-M   'P 1'
#
loop_
_entity.id
_entity.type
_entity.pdbx_description
1 polymer ?
#
loop_
_entity_poly.entity_id
_entity_poly.type
_entity_poly.pdbx_seq_one_letter_code
_entity_poly.pdbx_strand_id
1 'polypeptide(L)'
;MTTLTIKDLSSTETLDRKGMHAVRGGLAYLPFAAVYSPVKVSIDKSITAMQDIAQLQSVTNMNGNGSAFLDHVKSDVHTNQNGTNNIYG
;
A
#
# COMPACT_ATOMS: atom_id res chain seq x y z
N MET A 1 -49.20 -27.19 25.49
CA MET A 1 -48.64 -26.54 26.68
C MET A 1 -47.13 -26.54 26.54
N THR A 2 -46.48 -25.37 26.49
CA THR A 2 -45.03 -25.25 26.35
C THR A 2 -44.45 -24.70 27.63
N THR A 3 -43.89 -25.59 28.44
CA THR A 3 -43.17 -25.29 29.68
C THR A 3 -41.68 -25.18 29.35
N LEU A 4 -41.07 -24.03 29.65
CA LEU A 4 -39.64 -23.79 29.46
C LEU A 4 -38.92 -24.10 30.78
N THR A 5 -38.10 -25.15 30.79
CA THR A 5 -37.32 -25.57 31.96
C THR A 5 -35.92 -24.95 31.87
N ILE A 6 -35.60 -24.04 32.80
CA ILE A 6 -34.28 -23.39 32.88
C ILE A 6 -33.35 -24.31 33.69
N LYS A 7 -32.26 -24.76 33.06
CA LYS A 7 -31.43 -25.87 33.57
C LYS A 7 -30.34 -25.47 34.57
N ASP A 8 -30.18 -24.19 34.86
CA ASP A 8 -29.08 -23.68 35.71
C ASP A 8 -29.54 -22.57 36.65
N LEU A 9 -30.55 -22.89 37.47
CA LEU A 9 -30.98 -22.06 38.59
C LEU A 9 -30.81 -22.90 39.85
N SER A 10 -30.15 -22.36 40.88
CA SER A 10 -29.92 -23.05 42.16
C SER A 10 -31.20 -23.37 42.95
N SER A 11 -32.37 -23.00 42.40
CA SER A 11 -33.71 -23.36 42.85
C SER A 11 -34.61 -23.51 41.60
N THR A 12 -35.33 -24.63 41.48
CA THR A 12 -36.27 -24.86 40.36
C THR A 12 -37.58 -24.13 40.65
N GLU A 13 -37.75 -22.90 40.16
CA GLU A 13 -39.01 -22.15 40.27
C GLU A 13 -39.77 -22.12 38.95
N THR A 14 -41.07 -22.42 39.00
CA THR A 14 -42.00 -22.27 37.87
C THR A 14 -42.41 -20.82 37.73
N LEU A 15 -41.94 -20.17 36.66
CA LEU A 15 -42.23 -18.76 36.42
C LEU A 15 -43.65 -18.58 35.83
N ASP A 16 -44.53 -17.90 36.57
CA ASP A 16 -45.87 -17.52 36.07
C ASP A 16 -45.77 -16.58 34.86
N ARG A 17 -46.83 -16.53 34.04
CA ARG A 17 -46.98 -15.67 32.86
C ARG A 17 -46.62 -14.20 33.10
N LYS A 18 -46.89 -13.67 34.30
CA LYS A 18 -46.46 -12.30 34.67
C LYS A 18 -44.95 -12.18 34.86
N GLY A 19 -44.32 -13.17 35.49
CA GLY A 19 -42.86 -13.25 35.62
C GLY A 19 -42.18 -13.42 34.27
N MET A 20 -42.75 -14.24 33.37
CA MET A 20 -42.24 -14.37 31.99
C MET A 20 -42.24 -13.04 31.22
N HIS A 21 -43.24 -12.17 31.44
CA HIS A 21 -43.28 -10.81 30.86
C HIS A 21 -42.22 -9.85 31.43
N ALA A 22 -41.70 -10.14 32.62
CA ALA A 22 -40.70 -9.33 33.31
C ALA A 22 -39.26 -9.76 32.99
N VAL A 23 -39.04 -10.93 32.37
CA VAL A 23 -37.74 -11.34 31.80
C VAL A 23 -37.47 -10.52 30.54
N ARG A 24 -37.21 -9.22 30.76
CA ARG A 24 -36.97 -8.22 29.73
C ARG A 24 -35.47 -8.15 29.43
N GLY A 25 -34.96 -9.16 28.75
CA GLY A 25 -33.90 -9.00 27.75
C GLY A 25 -34.49 -8.74 26.36
N GLY A 26 -35.74 -8.24 26.32
CA GLY A 26 -36.45 -7.93 25.09
C GLY A 26 -35.72 -6.82 24.36
N LEU A 27 -35.37 -7.10 23.11
CA LEU A 27 -34.80 -6.17 22.13
C LEU A 27 -35.37 -4.77 22.35
N ALA A 28 -34.62 -3.89 23.01
CA ALA A 28 -35.01 -2.50 23.11
C ALA A 28 -35.00 -1.96 21.68
N TYR A 29 -36.16 -1.60 21.15
CA TYR A 29 -36.33 -0.98 19.84
C TYR A 29 -35.82 0.47 19.91
N LEU A 30 -34.57 0.65 20.33
CA LEU A 30 -33.88 1.92 20.24
C LEU A 30 -33.54 2.11 18.76
N PRO A 31 -33.90 3.26 18.15
CA PRO A 31 -33.44 3.56 16.81
C PRO A 31 -31.91 3.67 16.86
N PHE A 32 -31.23 2.60 16.48
CA PHE A 32 -29.81 2.63 16.18
C PHE A 32 -29.66 3.49 14.92
N ALA A 33 -29.35 4.77 15.11
CA ALA A 33 -28.88 5.61 14.02
C ALA A 33 -27.49 5.07 13.64
N ALA A 34 -27.41 4.33 12.55
CA ALA A 34 -26.14 3.98 11.94
C ALA A 34 -25.47 5.29 11.49
N VAL A 35 -24.60 5.83 12.33
CA VAL A 35 -23.78 6.99 11.97
C VAL A 35 -22.79 6.50 10.92
N TYR A 36 -23.09 6.76 9.66
CA TYR A 36 -22.16 6.57 8.56
C TYR A 36 -21.01 7.56 8.74
N SER A 37 -19.90 7.10 9.32
CA SER A 37 -18.65 7.84 9.37
C SER A 37 -17.77 7.33 8.24
N PRO A 38 -17.55 8.11 7.16
CA PRO A 38 -16.66 7.68 6.09
C PRO A 38 -15.24 7.56 6.65
N VAL A 39 -14.74 6.33 6.72
CA VAL A 39 -13.33 6.06 7.03
C VAL A 39 -12.51 6.57 5.85
N LYS A 40 -11.82 7.71 6.02
CA LYS A 40 -10.79 8.15 5.09
C LYS A 40 -9.58 7.22 5.26
N VAL A 41 -9.51 6.20 4.42
CA VAL A 41 -8.30 5.38 4.29
C VAL A 41 -7.29 6.15 3.45
N SER A 42 -6.27 6.72 4.08
CA SER A 42 -5.09 7.22 3.36
C SER A 42 -4.23 6.02 2.98
N ILE A 43 -4.26 5.63 1.71
CA ILE A 43 -3.31 4.67 1.17
C ILE A 43 -2.03 5.45 0.88
N ASP A 44 -1.05 5.34 1.78
CA ASP A 44 0.28 5.89 1.54
C ASP A 44 0.84 5.26 0.26
N LYS A 45 0.92 6.05 -0.81
CA LYS A 45 1.62 5.65 -2.03
C LYS A 45 3.11 5.68 -1.73
N SER A 46 3.67 4.55 -1.31
CA SER A 46 5.12 4.38 -1.21
C SER A 46 5.65 3.85 -2.54
N ILE A 47 6.57 4.60 -3.14
CA ILE A 47 7.34 4.14 -4.30
C ILE A 47 8.74 3.83 -3.80
N THR A 48 9.05 2.55 -3.67
CA THR A 48 10.41 2.07 -3.42
C THR A 48 11.04 1.78 -4.78
N ALA A 49 11.81 2.72 -5.31
CA ALA A 49 12.51 2.56 -6.58
C ALA A 49 14.01 2.77 -6.39
N MET A 50 14.79 1.80 -6.88
CA MET A 50 16.25 1.90 -7.02
C MET A 50 16.53 2.19 -8.49
N GLN A 51 17.28 3.25 -8.78
CA GLN A 51 17.74 3.56 -10.13
C GLN A 51 19.26 3.67 -10.12
N ASP A 52 19.91 2.89 -10.97
CA ASP A 52 21.37 2.85 -11.10
C ASP A 52 21.74 3.10 -12.57
N ILE A 53 22.76 3.92 -12.81
CA ILE A 53 23.29 4.20 -14.14
C ILE A 53 24.78 3.83 -14.13
N ALA A 54 25.09 2.71 -14.80
CA ALA A 54 26.45 2.31 -15.07
C ALA A 54 26.84 2.73 -16.49
N GLN A 55 27.65 3.80 -16.59
CA GLN A 55 28.08 4.37 -17.86
C GLN A 55 29.61 4.25 -18.01
N LEU A 56 30.04 3.58 -19.08
CA LEU A 56 31.45 3.46 -19.47
C LEU A 56 31.62 4.06 -20.87
N GLN A 57 32.55 5.00 -21.03
CA GLN A 57 32.92 5.55 -22.33
C GLN A 57 34.40 5.32 -22.59
N SER A 58 34.73 4.69 -23.73
CA SER A 58 36.11 4.51 -24.20
C SER A 58 36.25 5.16 -25.56
N VAL A 59 37.22 6.08 -25.69
CA VAL A 59 37.48 6.83 -26.92
C VAL A 59 38.93 6.62 -27.32
N THR A 60 39.14 5.98 -28.46
CA THR A 60 40.48 5.78 -29.05
C THR A 60 40.57 6.61 -30.31
N ASN A 61 41.51 7.55 -30.33
CA ASN A 61 41.74 8.45 -31.46
C ASN A 61 43.16 8.27 -32.00
N MET A 62 43.30 7.76 -33.22
CA MET A 62 44.60 7.40 -33.81
C MET A 62 44.89 8.27 -35.03
N ASN A 63 45.57 9.40 -34.81
CA ASN A 63 45.91 10.35 -35.88
C ASN A 63 47.40 10.31 -36.20
N GLY A 64 47.73 10.31 -37.49
CA GLY A 64 49.11 10.31 -37.93
C GLY A 64 49.89 9.03 -37.64
N ASN A 65 49.22 7.91 -37.37
CA ASN A 65 49.92 6.65 -37.15
C ASN A 65 50.50 6.12 -38.48
N GLY A 66 51.83 6.05 -38.56
CA GLY A 66 52.55 5.47 -39.69
C GLY A 66 52.82 6.40 -40.89
N SER A 67 52.65 7.72 -40.76
CA SER A 67 53.01 8.64 -41.86
C SER A 67 54.17 9.58 -41.48
N ALA A 68 55.12 9.72 -42.41
CA ALA A 68 56.35 10.50 -42.24
C ALA A 68 56.20 11.98 -42.64
N PHE A 69 55.14 12.33 -43.38
CA PHE A 69 54.84 13.69 -43.81
C PHE A 69 53.33 13.93 -43.74
N LEU A 70 52.82 14.14 -42.53
CA LEU A 70 51.45 14.63 -42.33
C LEU A 70 51.51 16.14 -42.18
N ASP A 71 50.99 16.86 -43.16
CA ASP A 71 50.71 18.29 -43.02
C ASP A 71 49.21 18.49 -42.80
N HIS A 72 48.85 19.38 -41.87
CA HIS A 72 47.46 19.74 -41.52
C HIS A 72 46.51 18.63 -41.02
N VAL A 73 47.00 17.50 -40.46
CA VAL A 73 46.09 16.50 -39.84
C VAL A 73 45.54 17.02 -38.51
N LYS A 74 44.25 17.35 -38.51
CA LYS A 74 43.49 17.71 -37.31
C LYS A 74 42.54 16.59 -36.97
N SER A 75 42.45 16.27 -35.69
CA SER A 75 41.46 15.35 -35.18
C SER A 75 40.67 16.02 -34.10
N ASP A 76 39.38 16.11 -34.34
CA ASP A 76 38.44 16.76 -33.45
C ASP A 76 37.42 15.73 -33.01
N VAL A 77 37.50 15.32 -31.75
CA VAL A 77 36.66 14.29 -31.17
C VAL A 77 35.91 14.88 -29.99
N HIS A 78 34.63 15.19 -30.23
CA HIS A 78 33.69 15.60 -29.20
C HIS A 78 32.89 14.40 -28.75
N THR A 79 32.92 14.12 -27.46
CA THR A 79 32.08 13.06 -26.87
C THR A 79 31.22 13.62 -25.78
N ASN A 80 29.99 13.09 -25.69
CA ASN A 80 29.02 13.49 -24.69
C ASN A 80 28.28 12.24 -24.21
N GLN A 81 28.32 11.99 -22.91
CA GLN A 81 27.60 10.90 -22.27
C GLN A 81 26.68 11.49 -21.21
N ASN A 82 25.38 11.33 -21.44
CA ASN A 82 24.33 11.80 -20.54
C ASN A 82 23.55 10.61 -20.00
N GLY A 83 23.34 10.57 -18.68
CA GLY A 83 22.49 9.60 -18.00
C GLY A 83 21.50 10.34 -17.10
N THR A 84 20.21 10.00 -17.19
CA THR A 84 19.17 10.59 -16.33
C THR A 84 18.33 9.50 -15.70
N ASN A 85 18.26 9.54 -14.37
CA ASN A 85 17.42 8.68 -13.55
C ASN A 85 16.28 9.53 -12.99
N ASN A 86 15.08 9.34 -13.54
CA ASN A 86 13.89 10.08 -13.13
C ASN A 86 12.85 9.11 -12.56
N ILE A 87 12.43 9.33 -11.31
CA ILE A 87 11.28 8.67 -10.69
C ILE A 87 10.13 9.68 -10.64
N TYR A 88 8.98 9.34 -11.21
CA TYR A 88 7.76 10.15 -11.16
C TYR A 88 6.73 9.43 -10.27
N GLY A 89 6.07 10.19 -9.38
CA GLY A 89 5.11 9.68 -8.38
C GLY A 89 3.65 9.69 -8.80
#